data_AF-A0A974S7X5-F1
#
_entry.id   AF-A0A974S7X5-F1
#
_cell.length_a   1.000
_cell.length_b   1.000
_cell.length_c   1.000
_cell.angle_alpha   90.00
_cell.angle_beta   90.00
_cell.angle_gamma   90.00
#
_symmetry.space_group_name_H-M   'P 1'
#
loop_
_entity.id
_entity.type
_entity.pdbx_description
1 polymer ?
#
loop_
_entity_poly.entity_id
_entity_poly.type
_entity_poly.pdbx_seq_one_letter_code
_entity_poly.pdbx_strand_id
1 'polypeptide(L)' 'MVVEGKDIKVWFPMHEGLFGAKRQLRAVDGVSFRVREGETLGVVGRAAAASPPWRAPSST' A
#
# COMPACT_ATOMS: atom_id res chain seq x y z
N MET A 1 -1.59 22.31 16.29
CA MET A 1 -1.27 21.32 15.24
C MET A 1 -1.06 20.00 15.95
N VAL A 2 -1.75 18.93 15.54
CA VAL A 2 -1.73 17.65 16.28
C VAL A 2 -0.84 16.63 15.56
N VAL A 3 -0.89 16.57 14.23
CA VAL A 3 -0.06 15.68 13.41
C VAL A 3 0.44 16.40 12.17
N GLU A 4 1.69 16.12 11.77
CA GLU A 4 2.27 16.56 10.51
C GLU A 4 3.07 15.41 9.87
N GLY A 5 2.81 15.16 8.60
CA GLY A 5 3.57 14.25 7.74
C GLY A 5 4.19 15.01 6.58
N LYS A 6 5.49 14.82 6.33
CA LYS A 6 6.22 15.45 5.21
C LYS A 6 6.88 14.38 4.36
N ASP A 7 6.63 14.43 3.07
CA ASP A 7 7.23 13.57 2.04
C ASP A 7 7.25 12.08 2.43
N ILE A 8 6.14 11.58 3.01
CA ILE A 8 6.05 10.21 3.49
C ILE A 8 6.12 9.25 2.29
N LYS A 9 7.01 8.26 2.39
CA LYS A 9 7.21 7.21 1.39
C LYS A 9 7.24 5.84 2.09
N VAL A 10 6.49 4.89 1.55
CA VAL A 10 6.40 3.52 2.07
C VAL A 10 6.44 2.55 0.90
N TRP A 11 7.52 1.79 0.79
CA TRP A 11 7.75 0.86 -0.30
C TRP A 11 7.92 -0.57 0.23
N PHE A 12 7.29 -1.55 -0.43
CA PHE A 12 7.35 -2.95 -0.06
C PHE A 12 8.15 -3.75 -1.09
N PRO A 13 9.04 -4.67 -0.68
CA PRO A 13 9.70 -5.57 -1.62
C PRO A 13 8.69 -6.57 -2.19
N MET A 14 8.70 -6.73 -3.51
CA MET A 14 7.98 -7.79 -4.21
C MET A 14 8.98 -8.81 -4.75
N HIS A 15 8.80 -10.06 -4.34
CA HIS A 15 9.60 -11.18 -4.84
C HIS A 15 8.85 -11.82 -6.02
N GLU A 16 9.47 -11.82 -7.20
CA GLU A 16 9.00 -12.56 -8.37
C GLU A 16 9.82 -13.87 -8.50
N GLY A 17 9.54 -14.87 -7.67
CA GLY A 17 10.18 -16.21 -7.77
C GLY A 17 11.71 -16.26 -7.58
N LEU A 18 12.33 -17.41 -7.89
CA LEU A 18 13.77 -17.65 -7.65
C LEU A 18 14.72 -16.91 -8.60
N PHE A 19 14.25 -16.46 -9.77
CA PHE A 19 15.07 -15.81 -10.81
C PHE A 19 14.50 -14.46 -11.28
N GLY A 20 13.41 -13.97 -10.68
CA GLY A 20 12.81 -12.70 -11.12
C GLY A 20 13.52 -11.47 -10.56
N ALA A 21 13.26 -10.34 -11.21
CA ALA A 21 13.84 -9.07 -10.84
C ALA A 21 13.32 -8.62 -9.46
N LYS A 22 14.19 -7.99 -8.68
CA LYS A 22 13.78 -7.32 -7.44
C LYS A 22 12.91 -6.13 -7.80
N ARG A 23 11.61 -6.24 -7.53
CA ARG A 23 10.65 -5.15 -7.73
C ARG A 23 10.26 -4.54 -6.38
N GLN A 24 9.95 -3.25 -6.38
CA GLN A 24 9.38 -2.59 -5.21
C GLN A 24 7.99 -2.06 -5.55
N LEU A 25 7.03 -2.35 -4.67
CA LEU A 25 5.71 -1.74 -4.69
C LEU A 25 5.77 -0.44 -3.90
N ARG A 26 5.57 0.70 -4.58
CA ARG A 26 5.44 2.00 -3.91
C ARG A 26 4.01 2.15 -3.39
N ALA A 27 3.79 1.83 -2.12
CA ALA A 27 2.47 1.93 -1.50
C ALA A 27 2.11 3.37 -1.10
N VAL A 28 3.10 4.14 -0.68
CA VAL A 28 2.98 5.59 -0.45
C VAL A 28 4.17 6.26 -1.15
N ASP A 29 3.92 7.29 -1.95
CA ASP A 29 4.97 8.02 -2.67
C ASP A 29 4.79 9.53 -2.51
N GLY A 30 5.51 10.11 -1.54
CA GLY A 30 5.64 11.56 -1.38
C GLY A 30 4.41 12.27 -0.81
N VAL A 31 3.69 11.64 0.12
CA VAL A 31 2.49 12.23 0.72
C VAL A 31 2.86 13.18 1.86
N SER A 32 2.33 14.41 1.80
CA SER A 32 2.48 15.40 2.87
C SER A 32 1.12 15.88 3.35
N PHE A 33 0.91 15.96 4.66
CA PHE A 33 -0.35 16.42 5.25
C PHE A 33 -0.13 17.04 6.63
N ARG A 34 -1.10 17.83 7.08
CA ARG A 34 -1.16 18.38 8.43
C ARG A 34 -2.57 18.21 8.95
N VAL A 35 -2.70 17.81 10.21
CA VAL A 35 -3.98 17.71 10.92
C VAL A 35 -3.92 18.66 12.11
N ARG A 36 -4.85 19.61 12.13
CA ARG A 36 -5.03 20.55 13.24
C ARG A 36 -5.97 19.94 14.28
N GLU A 37 -6.01 20.59 15.42
CA GLU A 37 -6.93 20.20 16.48
C GLU A 37 -8.37 20.41 16.01
N GLY A 38 -9.24 19.41 16.22
CA GLY A 38 -10.62 19.42 15.74
C GLY A 38 -10.81 19.02 14.27
N GLU A 39 -9.75 18.75 13.51
CA GLU A 39 -9.84 18.23 12.13
C GLU A 39 -9.83 16.70 12.11
N THR A 40 -10.64 16.10 11.24
CA THR A 40 -10.66 14.64 11.02
C THR A 40 -10.00 14.29 9.69
N LEU A 41 -9.01 13.40 9.71
CA LEU A 41 -8.39 12.85 8.50
C LEU A 41 -8.93 11.44 8.22
N GLY A 42 -9.60 11.26 7.08
CA GLY A 42 -10.06 9.96 6.60
C GLY A 42 -9.16 9.39 5.50
N VAL A 43 -8.72 8.15 5.66
CA VAL A 43 -8.00 7.41 4.61
C VAL A 43 -8.99 6.50 3.88
N VAL A 44 -9.13 6.67 2.57
CA VAL A 44 -10.00 5.86 1.73
C VAL A 44 -9.19 5.13 0.66
N GLY A 45 -9.59 3.90 0.35
CA GLY A 45 -8.95 3.10 -0.67
C GLY A 45 -9.80 1.90 -1.05
N ARG A 46 -9.67 1.44 -2.30
CA ARG A 46 -10.21 0.16 -2.72
C ARG A 46 -9.35 -0.94 -2.12
N ALA A 47 -9.96 -1.92 -1.47
CA ALA A 47 -9.25 -3.13 -1.07
C ALA A 47 -8.65 -3.79 -2.32
N ALA A 48 -7.34 -4.00 -2.30
CA ALA A 48 -6.71 -4.87 -3.30
C ALA A 48 -7.10 -6.31 -2.97
N ALA A 49 -7.75 -7.00 -3.91
CA ALA A 49 -8.02 -8.42 -3.75
C ALA A 49 -6.70 -9.18 -3.91
N ALA A 50 -6.09 -9.60 -2.80
CA ALA A 50 -5.10 -10.66 -2.84
C ALA A 50 -5.84 -11.94 -3.22
N SER A 51 -5.67 -12.44 -4.44
CA SER A 51 -6.19 -13.76 -4.79
C SER A 51 -5.48 -14.79 -3.90
N PRO A 52 -6.18 -15.55 -3.06
CA PRO A 52 -5.53 -16.52 -2.19
C PRO A 52 -4.97 -17.67 -3.05
N PRO A 53 -3.82 -18.25 -2.67
CA PRO A 53 -3.12 -19.26 -3.46
C PRO A 53 -3.89 -20.58 -3.63
N TRP A 54 -5.03 -20.76 -2.94
CA TRP A 54 -5.83 -22.00 -2.97
C TRP A 54 -6.99 -21.98 -3.97
N ARG A 55 -7.17 -20.92 -4.78
CA ARG A 55 -8.05 -20.99 -5.95
C ARG A 55 -7.44 -21.91 -7.01
N ALA A 56 -7.58 -23.22 -6.81
CA ALA A 56 -7.35 -24.24 -7.81
C ALA A 56 -8.27 -23.99 -9.03
N PRO A 57 -7.85 -24.36 -10.25
CA PRO A 57 -8.69 -24.21 -11.42
C PRO A 57 -9.97 -25.04 -11.23
N SER A 58 -11.12 -24.40 -11.39
CA SER A 58 -12.40 -25.09 -11.52
C SER A 58 -12.36 -25.88 -12.82
N SER A 59 -12.10 -27.18 -12.74
CA SER A 59 -12.43 -28.12 -13.79
C SER A 59 -13.89 -28.53 -13.63
N THR A 60 -14.81 -27.82 -14.27
CA THR A 60 -16.09 -28.33 -14.81
C THR A 60 -16.56 -27.35 -15.87
#